data_AF-D0LUR1-F1
#
_entry.id   AF-D0LUR1-F1
#
_cell.length_a   1.000
_cell.length_b   1.000
_cell.length_c   1.000
_cell.angle_alpha   90.00
_cell.angle_beta   90.00
_cell.angle_gamma   90.00
#
_symmetry.space_group_name_H-M   'P 1'
#
loop_
_entity.id
_entity.type
_entity.pdbx_description
1 polymer ?
#
loop_
_entity_poly.entity_id
_entity_poly.type
_entity_poly.pdbx_seq_one_letter_code
_entity_poly.pdbx_strand_id
1 'polypeptide(L)'
;MRSQLIAGKLSPAAFRTALTRVPVVERDAWLDALFGLDGLPEDGPDRPHGCVPYLPCSVATLLCALELARVSADDVFVDLGSGVGRATALAHFVTGASAIGIEIQVGLVNAARKLTWSLNASRVAVVHGDAAQLTGFITIGTVFFLYCPFSGARLERVLDSLEDIARTRPIRICCVDLVLPTRSWLSPMASATAELAVYHSVGLHEYGPARD
;
A
#
# COMPACT_ATOMS: atom_id res chain seq x y z
N MET A 1 -7.01 13.92 -19.55
CA MET A 1 -7.05 12.84 -18.55
C MET A 1 -7.22 13.37 -17.12
N ARG A 2 -6.33 14.25 -16.62
CA ARG A 2 -6.45 14.82 -15.25
C ARG A 2 -7.84 15.37 -14.93
N SER A 3 -8.44 16.14 -15.85
CA SER A 3 -9.81 16.67 -15.69
C SER A 3 -10.88 15.57 -15.51
N GLN A 4 -10.78 14.44 -16.20
CA GLN A 4 -11.71 13.31 -16.06
C GLN A 4 -11.51 12.57 -14.73
N LEU A 5 -10.25 12.47 -14.29
CA LEU A 5 -9.90 11.88 -13.00
C LEU A 5 -10.48 12.72 -11.85
N ILE A 6 -10.23 14.03 -11.85
CA ILE A 6 -10.77 14.97 -10.86
C ILE A 6 -12.31 14.97 -10.88
N ALA A 7 -12.92 14.87 -12.06
CA ALA A 7 -14.38 14.79 -12.19
C ALA A 7 -14.97 13.44 -11.72
N GLY A 8 -14.15 12.47 -11.31
CA GLY A 8 -14.61 11.12 -10.93
C GLY A 8 -15.21 10.33 -12.09
N LYS A 9 -14.93 10.72 -13.34
CA LYS A 9 -15.50 10.13 -14.56
C LYS A 9 -14.60 9.06 -15.18
N LEU A 10 -13.39 8.88 -14.63
CA LEU A 10 -12.42 7.95 -15.17
C LEU A 10 -12.55 6.59 -14.46
N SER A 11 -12.91 5.56 -15.21
CA SER A 11 -12.98 4.19 -14.67
C SER A 11 -11.58 3.61 -14.45
N PRO A 12 -11.41 2.63 -13.54
CA PRO A 12 -10.13 1.96 -13.36
C PRO A 12 -9.58 1.33 -14.64
N ALA A 13 -10.46 0.75 -15.47
CA ALA A 13 -10.05 0.18 -16.76
C ALA A 13 -9.49 1.25 -17.71
N ALA A 14 -10.14 2.42 -17.81
CA ALA A 14 -9.66 3.53 -18.63
C ALA A 14 -8.34 4.10 -18.10
N PHE A 15 -8.19 4.21 -16.77
CA PHE A 15 -6.93 4.64 -16.15
C PHE A 15 -5.79 3.65 -16.48
N ARG A 16 -6.03 2.34 -16.30
CA ARG A 16 -5.05 1.28 -16.65
C ARG A 16 -4.64 1.35 -18.12
N THR A 17 -5.59 1.48 -19.05
CA THR A 17 -5.29 1.59 -20.48
C THR A 17 -4.45 2.82 -20.80
N ALA A 18 -4.70 3.95 -20.15
CA ALA A 18 -3.88 5.13 -20.37
C ALA A 18 -2.46 4.93 -19.82
N LEU A 19 -2.34 4.36 -18.61
CA LEU A 19 -1.06 4.10 -17.96
C LEU A 19 -0.19 3.09 -18.75
N THR A 20 -0.78 2.02 -19.29
CA THR A 20 -0.02 1.00 -20.03
C THR A 20 0.53 1.50 -21.37
N ARG A 21 -0.06 2.56 -21.93
CA ARG A 21 0.46 3.25 -23.13
C ARG A 21 1.68 4.10 -22.86
N VAL A 22 1.93 4.46 -21.61
CA VAL A 22 3.12 5.22 -21.21
C VAL A 22 4.32 4.27 -21.13
N PRO A 23 5.45 4.59 -21.79
CA PRO A 23 6.69 3.82 -21.66
C PRO A 23 7.08 3.64 -20.20
N VAL A 24 7.58 2.46 -19.81
CA VAL A 24 7.87 2.12 -18.42
C VAL A 24 8.72 3.19 -17.72
N VAL A 25 9.76 3.69 -18.41
CA VAL A 25 10.69 4.71 -17.90
C VAL A 25 10.06 6.09 -17.70
N GLU A 26 8.90 6.36 -18.30
CA GLU A 26 8.18 7.63 -18.20
C GLU A 26 6.99 7.57 -17.24
N ARG A 27 6.60 6.37 -16.78
CA ARG A 27 5.38 6.18 -15.98
C ARG A 27 5.39 6.96 -14.69
N ASP A 28 6.55 7.06 -14.03
CA ASP A 28 6.65 7.79 -12.77
C ASP A 28 6.42 9.29 -12.96
N ALA A 29 7.15 9.91 -13.90
CA ALA A 29 6.98 11.33 -14.22
C ALA A 29 5.56 11.64 -14.75
N TRP A 30 5.00 10.75 -15.57
CA TRP A 30 3.64 10.87 -16.06
C TRP A 30 2.61 10.82 -14.92
N LEU A 31 2.78 9.91 -13.96
CA LEU A 31 1.89 9.79 -12.82
C LEU A 31 1.99 11.03 -11.92
N ASP A 32 3.19 11.50 -11.65
CA ASP A 32 3.45 12.67 -10.81
C ASP A 32 2.82 13.93 -11.41
N ALA A 33 2.99 14.14 -12.72
CA ALA A 33 2.30 15.21 -13.45
C ALA A 33 0.77 15.04 -13.43
N LEU A 34 0.28 13.82 -13.57
CA LEU A 34 -1.15 13.52 -13.52
C LEU A 34 -1.74 13.75 -12.12
N PHE A 35 -0.96 13.53 -11.07
CA PHE A 35 -1.34 13.72 -9.67
C PHE A 35 -1.07 15.14 -9.16
N GLY A 36 -0.23 15.92 -9.85
CA GLY A 36 0.19 17.26 -9.42
C GLY A 36 1.17 17.18 -8.26
N LEU A 37 2.06 16.20 -8.29
CA LEU A 37 3.14 16.02 -7.34
C LEU A 37 4.39 16.71 -7.90
N ASP A 38 4.63 17.94 -7.48
CA ASP A 38 5.76 18.74 -7.93
C ASP A 38 6.95 18.54 -6.98
N GLY A 39 7.72 17.47 -7.22
CA GLY A 39 8.93 17.15 -6.47
C GLY A 39 8.71 16.31 -5.21
N LEU A 40 9.83 15.85 -4.64
CA LEU A 40 9.81 15.07 -3.39
C LEU A 40 9.72 16.03 -2.19
N PRO A 41 8.76 15.84 -1.28
CA PRO A 41 8.76 16.58 -0.03
C PRO A 41 9.97 16.21 0.82
N GLU A 42 10.49 17.18 1.55
CA GLU A 42 11.51 16.93 2.58
C GLU A 42 10.89 16.20 3.78
N ASP A 43 11.67 15.34 4.42
CA ASP A 43 11.28 14.71 5.68
C ASP A 43 11.13 15.76 6.78
N GLY A 44 10.11 15.59 7.62
CA GLY A 44 9.89 16.37 8.82
C GLY A 44 10.63 15.83 10.05
N PRO A 45 10.62 16.60 11.16
CA PRO A 45 11.24 16.18 12.42
C PRO A 45 10.56 14.95 13.06
N ASP A 46 9.33 14.65 12.66
CA ASP A 46 8.52 13.54 13.19
C ASP A 46 8.94 12.16 12.65
N ARG A 47 9.90 12.11 11.71
CA ARG A 47 10.38 10.83 11.18
C ARG A 47 11.02 10.00 12.31
N PRO A 48 10.54 8.78 12.57
CA PRO A 48 11.14 7.95 13.61
C PRO A 48 12.60 7.61 13.33
N HIS A 49 13.40 7.51 14.38
CA HIS A 49 14.78 7.06 14.28
C HIS A 49 14.86 5.68 13.60
N GLY A 50 15.80 5.53 12.65
CA GLY A 50 15.99 4.29 11.90
C GLY A 50 15.01 4.06 10.75
N CYS A 51 14.07 4.98 10.49
CA CYS A 51 13.24 4.94 9.29
C CYS A 51 13.94 5.58 8.09
N VAL A 52 13.63 5.07 6.90
CA VAL A 52 14.17 5.55 5.62
C VAL A 52 13.53 6.92 5.27
N PRO A 53 14.26 7.84 4.62
CA PRO A 53 13.64 9.01 4.00
C PRO A 53 12.48 8.67 3.09
N TYR A 54 11.53 9.59 2.92
CA TYR A 54 10.46 9.37 1.94
C TYR A 54 11.02 9.21 0.51
N LEU A 55 10.82 8.01 -0.05
CA LEU A 55 11.09 7.68 -1.45
C LEU A 55 9.85 6.97 -2.02
N PRO A 56 9.27 7.45 -3.14
CA PRO A 56 8.11 6.80 -3.73
C PRO A 56 8.50 5.45 -4.37
N CYS A 57 7.68 4.43 -4.16
CA CYS A 57 7.78 3.18 -4.92
C CYS A 57 7.55 3.48 -6.41
N SER A 58 8.37 2.87 -7.28
CA SER A 58 8.22 3.03 -8.73
C SER A 58 6.84 2.53 -9.19
N VAL A 59 6.29 3.16 -10.23
CA VAL A 59 5.00 2.71 -10.79
C VAL A 59 5.09 1.27 -11.28
N ALA A 60 6.21 0.87 -11.88
CA ALA A 60 6.38 -0.50 -12.38
C ALA A 60 6.34 -1.53 -11.25
N THR A 61 7.06 -1.28 -10.16
CA THR A 61 7.12 -2.17 -9.01
C THR A 61 5.76 -2.27 -8.31
N LEU A 62 5.06 -1.14 -8.12
CA LEU A 62 3.73 -1.14 -7.53
C LEU A 62 2.71 -1.89 -8.39
N LEU A 63 2.73 -1.72 -9.72
CA LEU A 63 1.85 -2.48 -10.60
C LEU A 63 2.09 -4.00 -10.50
N CYS A 64 3.36 -4.42 -10.45
CA CYS A 64 3.72 -5.81 -10.24
C CYS A 64 3.19 -6.34 -8.91
N ALA A 65 3.33 -5.56 -7.82
CA ALA A 65 2.80 -5.92 -6.51
C ALA A 65 1.27 -6.08 -6.51
N LEU A 66 0.55 -5.16 -7.15
CA LEU A 66 -0.91 -5.22 -7.27
C LEU A 66 -1.38 -6.43 -8.09
N GLU A 67 -0.66 -6.76 -9.16
CA GLU A 67 -0.96 -7.92 -10.01
C GLU A 67 -0.68 -9.25 -9.30
N LEU A 68 0.49 -9.41 -8.68
CA LEU A 68 0.86 -10.62 -7.94
C LEU A 68 -0.08 -10.86 -6.75
N ALA A 69 -0.44 -9.80 -6.02
CA ALA A 69 -1.41 -9.89 -4.94
C ALA A 69 -2.86 -10.00 -5.46
N ARG A 70 -3.11 -9.92 -6.77
CA ARG A 70 -4.45 -9.99 -7.37
C ARG A 70 -5.43 -8.97 -6.76
N VAL A 71 -4.98 -7.73 -6.57
CA VAL A 71 -5.79 -6.68 -5.96
C VAL A 71 -6.95 -6.31 -6.88
N SER A 72 -8.15 -6.27 -6.33
CA SER A 72 -9.40 -6.01 -7.07
C SER A 72 -10.25 -4.91 -6.44
N ALA A 73 -11.37 -4.55 -7.06
CA ALA A 73 -12.26 -3.52 -6.53
C ALA A 73 -12.95 -3.91 -5.21
N ASP A 74 -12.97 -5.20 -4.88
CA ASP A 74 -13.53 -5.76 -3.64
C ASP A 74 -12.53 -5.70 -2.46
N ASP A 75 -11.28 -5.31 -2.74
CA ASP A 75 -10.24 -5.19 -1.72
C ASP A 75 -10.25 -3.85 -0.99
N VAL A 76 -9.67 -3.88 0.22
CA VAL A 76 -9.21 -2.70 0.94
C VAL A 76 -7.69 -2.76 1.00
N PHE A 77 -7.05 -1.92 0.18
CA PHE A 77 -5.61 -1.77 0.10
C PHE A 77 -5.10 -0.84 1.21
N VAL A 78 -4.16 -1.32 2.02
CA VAL A 78 -3.60 -0.57 3.15
C VAL A 78 -2.12 -0.33 2.91
N ASP A 79 -1.72 0.93 2.81
CA ASP A 79 -0.35 1.37 2.58
C ASP A 79 0.29 1.82 3.91
N LEU A 80 1.23 1.04 4.42
CA LEU A 80 1.87 1.26 5.71
C LEU A 80 3.15 2.08 5.52
N GLY A 81 3.11 3.37 5.90
CA GLY A 81 4.14 4.35 5.51
C GLY A 81 3.83 5.00 4.16
N SER A 82 2.60 5.48 4.00
CA SER A 82 2.06 5.90 2.69
C SER A 82 2.68 7.17 2.10
N GLY A 83 3.49 7.90 2.87
CA GLY A 83 4.10 9.16 2.44
C GLY A 83 3.06 10.16 1.94
N VAL A 84 3.24 10.69 0.72
CA VAL A 84 2.27 11.63 0.10
C VAL A 84 1.03 10.95 -0.46
N GLY A 85 0.83 9.66 -0.22
CA GLY A 85 -0.32 8.89 -0.70
C GLY A 85 -0.27 8.51 -2.18
N ARG A 86 0.91 8.62 -2.83
CA ARG A 86 1.09 8.31 -4.25
C ARG A 86 0.74 6.86 -4.58
N ALA A 87 1.30 5.92 -3.82
CA ALA A 87 1.04 4.49 -4.00
C ALA A 87 -0.42 4.15 -3.65
N THR A 88 -0.92 4.67 -2.53
CA THR A 88 -2.32 4.53 -2.11
C THR A 88 -3.31 4.98 -3.20
N ALA A 89 -3.10 6.17 -3.78
CA ALA A 89 -3.95 6.71 -4.84
C ALA A 89 -3.81 5.90 -6.14
N LEU A 90 -2.59 5.51 -6.53
CA LEU A 90 -2.39 4.68 -7.71
C LEU A 90 -3.09 3.33 -7.59
N ALA A 91 -2.98 2.65 -6.44
CA ALA A 91 -3.67 1.39 -6.18
C ALA A 91 -5.19 1.55 -6.37
N HIS A 92 -5.78 2.62 -5.82
CA HIS A 92 -7.20 2.93 -6.03
C HIS A 92 -7.55 3.12 -7.51
N PHE A 93 -6.84 3.99 -8.24
CA PHE A 93 -7.17 4.29 -9.63
C PHE A 93 -6.90 3.12 -10.58
N VAL A 94 -5.92 2.27 -10.28
CA VAL A 94 -5.61 1.08 -11.07
C VAL A 94 -6.60 -0.03 -10.82
N THR A 95 -7.04 -0.27 -9.59
CA THR A 95 -7.81 -1.50 -9.24
C THR A 95 -9.29 -1.23 -9.00
N GLY A 96 -9.65 -0.02 -8.57
CA GLY A 96 -10.97 0.30 -8.04
C GLY A 96 -11.16 -0.05 -6.56
N ALA A 97 -10.13 -0.59 -5.89
CA ALA A 97 -10.15 -0.91 -4.46
C ALA A 97 -10.39 0.34 -3.61
N SER A 98 -10.99 0.18 -2.43
CA SER A 98 -10.85 1.22 -1.40
C SER A 98 -9.40 1.21 -0.90
N ALA A 99 -8.88 2.35 -0.48
CA ALA A 99 -7.50 2.42 -0.01
C ALA A 99 -7.34 3.25 1.26
N ILE A 100 -6.36 2.89 2.09
CA ILE A 100 -6.06 3.53 3.36
C ILE A 100 -4.54 3.72 3.43
N GLY A 101 -4.08 4.97 3.53
CA GLY A 101 -2.68 5.28 3.78
C GLY A 101 -2.45 5.62 5.25
N ILE A 102 -1.51 4.96 5.91
CA ILE A 102 -1.06 5.32 7.26
C ILE A 102 0.29 6.02 7.15
N GLU A 103 0.40 7.24 7.68
CA GLU A 103 1.63 8.02 7.66
C GLU A 103 1.81 8.77 8.98
N ILE A 104 3.05 8.83 9.47
CA ILE A 104 3.40 9.43 10.75
C ILE A 104 3.87 10.88 10.62
N GLN A 105 4.52 11.23 9.51
CA GLN A 105 5.05 12.58 9.29
C GLN A 105 3.92 13.53 8.88
N VAL A 106 3.62 14.52 9.70
CA VAL A 106 2.48 15.44 9.49
C VAL A 106 2.55 16.18 8.14
N GLY A 107 3.76 16.50 7.66
CA GLY A 107 3.97 17.13 6.35
C GLY A 107 3.49 16.24 5.19
N LEU A 108 3.85 14.94 5.23
CA LEU A 108 3.46 13.95 4.25
C LEU A 108 1.95 13.63 4.33
N VAL A 109 1.40 13.51 5.55
CA VAL A 109 -0.05 13.37 5.78
C VAL A 109 -0.82 14.52 5.13
N ASN A 110 -0.37 15.76 5.33
CA ASN A 110 -1.04 16.92 4.76
C ASN A 110 -0.95 16.93 3.22
N ALA A 111 0.18 16.49 2.65
CA ALA A 111 0.31 16.30 1.21
C ALA A 111 -0.65 15.21 0.69
N ALA A 112 -0.75 14.07 1.38
CA ALA A 112 -1.67 12.98 1.03
C ALA A 112 -3.15 13.41 1.08
N ARG A 113 -3.53 14.19 2.10
CA ARG A 113 -4.89 14.76 2.20
C ARG A 113 -5.18 15.74 1.06
N LYS A 114 -4.22 16.60 0.71
CA LYS A 114 -4.35 17.51 -0.45
C LYS A 114 -4.48 16.73 -1.75
N LEU A 115 -3.66 15.69 -1.94
CA LEU A 115 -3.69 14.83 -3.11
C LEU A 115 -5.07 14.17 -3.27
N THR A 116 -5.51 13.41 -2.25
CA THR A 116 -6.80 12.70 -2.27
C THR A 116 -7.99 13.62 -2.49
N TRP A 117 -8.00 14.79 -1.84
CA TRP A 117 -9.00 15.82 -2.07
C TRP A 117 -8.98 16.35 -3.52
N SER A 118 -7.80 16.72 -4.04
CA SER A 118 -7.67 17.29 -5.38
C SER A 118 -8.05 16.34 -6.50
N LEU A 119 -7.84 15.03 -6.28
CA LEU A 119 -8.17 13.97 -7.23
C LEU A 119 -9.61 13.45 -7.07
N ASN A 120 -10.38 13.99 -6.13
CA ASN A 120 -11.73 13.52 -5.78
C ASN A 120 -11.76 12.01 -5.43
N ALA A 121 -10.71 11.52 -4.78
CA ALA A 121 -10.51 10.12 -4.44
C ALA A 121 -11.21 9.77 -3.11
N SER A 122 -12.55 9.87 -3.07
CA SER A 122 -13.36 9.72 -1.85
C SER A 122 -13.28 8.35 -1.16
N ARG A 123 -12.82 7.32 -1.87
CA ARG A 123 -12.57 5.97 -1.33
C ARG A 123 -11.13 5.76 -0.85
N VAL A 124 -10.34 6.82 -0.79
CA VAL A 124 -8.97 6.81 -0.28
C VAL A 124 -8.92 7.61 1.03
N ALA A 125 -8.66 6.92 2.14
CA ALA A 125 -8.52 7.52 3.46
C ALA A 125 -7.06 7.75 3.82
N VAL A 126 -6.77 8.83 4.55
CA VAL A 126 -5.44 9.14 5.10
C VAL A 126 -5.51 9.15 6.61
N VAL A 127 -4.79 8.24 7.24
CA VAL A 127 -4.71 8.07 8.69
C VAL A 127 -3.37 8.61 9.18
N HIS A 128 -3.42 9.59 10.08
CA HIS A 128 -2.22 10.14 10.71
C HIS A 128 -1.86 9.30 11.94
N GLY A 129 -0.65 8.73 11.95
CA GLY A 129 -0.07 8.13 13.13
C GLY A 129 0.89 7.00 12.82
N ASP A 130 1.36 6.34 13.88
CA ASP A 130 2.33 5.26 13.78
C ASP A 130 1.69 3.96 13.28
N ALA A 131 2.14 3.46 12.12
CA ALA A 131 1.67 2.19 11.57
C ALA A 131 1.81 1.03 12.56
N ALA A 132 2.85 0.99 13.39
CA ALA A 132 3.01 -0.07 14.40
C ALA A 132 2.04 0.04 15.58
N GLN A 133 1.37 1.17 15.76
CA GLN A 133 0.29 1.32 16.74
C GLN A 133 -1.07 1.15 16.10
N LEU A 134 -1.22 1.54 14.83
CA LEU A 134 -2.53 1.65 14.18
C LEU A 134 -2.94 0.43 13.35
N THR A 135 -2.00 -0.39 12.87
CA THR A 135 -2.28 -1.52 11.96
C THR A 135 -3.38 -2.44 12.51
N GLY A 136 -3.34 -2.81 13.79
CA GLY A 136 -4.32 -3.72 14.40
C GLY A 136 -5.76 -3.17 14.44
N PHE A 137 -5.95 -1.86 14.28
CA PHE A 137 -7.28 -1.24 14.21
C PHE A 137 -7.84 -1.19 12.78
N ILE A 138 -7.03 -1.46 11.75
CA ILE A 138 -7.45 -1.49 10.34
C ILE A 138 -7.92 -2.90 9.96
N THR A 139 -8.86 -3.43 10.73
CA THR A 139 -9.35 -4.82 10.57
C THR A 139 -10.07 -5.07 9.26
N ILE A 140 -10.52 -4.00 8.58
CA ILE A 140 -11.14 -4.08 7.25
C ILE A 140 -10.15 -4.34 6.11
N GLY A 141 -8.84 -4.14 6.35
CA GLY A 141 -7.79 -4.35 5.35
C GLY A 141 -7.72 -5.79 4.83
N THR A 142 -7.52 -5.95 3.53
CA THR A 142 -7.37 -7.27 2.88
C THR A 142 -6.03 -7.43 2.16
N VAL A 143 -5.38 -6.32 1.81
CA VAL A 143 -4.06 -6.29 1.18
C VAL A 143 -3.23 -5.20 1.86
N PHE A 144 -2.10 -5.57 2.44
CA PHE A 144 -1.19 -4.66 3.14
C PHE A 144 0.08 -4.49 2.32
N PHE A 145 0.47 -3.25 2.07
CA PHE A 145 1.64 -2.89 1.28
C PHE A 145 2.67 -2.20 2.16
N LEU A 146 3.91 -2.68 2.08
CA LEU A 146 5.08 -2.15 2.77
C LEU A 146 6.18 -1.91 1.74
N TYR A 147 6.58 -0.66 1.56
CA TYR A 147 7.78 -0.31 0.81
C TYR A 147 8.85 0.24 1.76
N CYS A 148 9.69 -0.66 2.27
CA CYS A 148 10.73 -0.38 3.27
C CYS A 148 10.39 0.72 4.31
N PRO A 149 9.20 0.69 4.95
CA PRO A 149 8.78 1.84 5.76
C PRO A 149 9.53 1.88 7.10
N PHE A 150 9.96 0.72 7.60
CA PHE A 150 10.64 0.53 8.88
C PHE A 150 11.14 -0.91 9.05
N SER A 151 11.98 -1.13 10.07
CA SER A 151 12.55 -2.45 10.42
C SER A 151 12.51 -2.71 11.94
N GLY A 152 13.03 -3.87 12.37
CA GLY A 152 13.18 -4.23 13.78
C GLY A 152 11.85 -4.30 14.55
N ALA A 153 11.85 -3.83 15.79
CA ALA A 153 10.69 -3.95 16.70
C ALA A 153 9.38 -3.32 16.16
N ARG A 154 9.49 -2.34 15.25
CA ARG A 154 8.33 -1.72 14.60
C ARG A 154 7.69 -2.69 13.61
N LEU A 155 8.51 -3.34 12.77
CA LEU A 155 8.06 -4.36 11.84
C LEU A 155 7.46 -5.56 12.58
N GLU A 156 8.12 -6.03 13.64
CA GLU A 156 7.60 -7.16 14.44
C GLU A 156 6.20 -6.88 14.99
N ARG A 157 5.99 -5.68 15.55
CA ARG A 157 4.66 -5.28 16.07
C ARG A 157 3.59 -5.19 14.99
N VAL A 158 3.96 -4.72 13.79
CA VAL A 158 3.06 -4.70 12.63
C VAL A 158 2.69 -6.12 12.25
N LEU A 159 3.66 -7.04 12.16
CA LEU A 159 3.39 -8.43 11.82
C LEU A 159 2.53 -9.13 12.86
N ASP A 160 2.74 -8.88 14.16
CA ASP A 160 1.88 -9.40 15.23
C ASP A 160 0.44 -8.90 15.06
N SER A 161 0.26 -7.61 14.74
CA SER A 161 -1.07 -7.04 14.47
C SER A 161 -1.73 -7.63 13.22
N LEU A 162 -0.95 -7.90 12.18
CA LEU A 162 -1.46 -8.51 10.95
C LEU A 162 -1.82 -9.99 11.16
N GLU A 163 -1.13 -10.70 12.05
CA GLU A 163 -1.49 -12.06 12.44
C GLU A 163 -2.88 -12.10 13.08
N ASP A 164 -3.17 -11.16 14.00
CA ASP A 164 -4.48 -11.05 14.62
C ASP A 164 -5.59 -10.79 13.59
N ILE A 165 -5.33 -9.97 12.57
CA ILE A 165 -6.26 -9.75 11.47
C ILE A 165 -6.40 -11.03 10.63
N ALA A 166 -5.28 -11.70 10.30
CA ALA A 166 -5.23 -12.94 9.52
C ALA A 166 -6.02 -14.09 10.17
N ARG A 167 -6.13 -14.10 11.51
CA ARG A 167 -6.99 -15.05 12.25
C ARG A 167 -8.47 -14.87 11.97
N THR A 168 -8.90 -13.68 11.59
CA THR A 168 -10.30 -13.36 11.34
C THR A 168 -10.69 -13.39 9.86
N ARG A 169 -9.71 -13.29 8.96
CA ARG A 169 -9.91 -13.28 7.50
C ARG A 169 -8.61 -13.53 6.73
N PRO A 170 -8.69 -14.02 5.49
CA PRO A 170 -7.53 -14.06 4.62
C PRO A 170 -7.01 -12.66 4.28
N ILE A 171 -5.69 -12.46 4.39
CA ILE A 171 -5.00 -11.23 3.98
C ILE A 171 -3.82 -11.54 3.07
N ARG A 172 -3.39 -10.53 2.30
CA ARG A 172 -2.15 -10.55 1.52
C ARG A 172 -1.22 -9.44 1.99
N ILE A 173 0.08 -9.67 1.90
CA ILE A 173 1.11 -8.70 2.26
C ILE A 173 2.08 -8.55 1.08
N CYS A 174 2.22 -7.35 0.56
CA CYS A 174 3.20 -6.98 -0.45
C CYS A 174 4.37 -6.27 0.22
N CYS A 175 5.58 -6.76 -0.01
CA CYS A 175 6.82 -6.21 0.54
C CYS A 175 7.75 -5.84 -0.59
N VAL A 176 8.10 -4.56 -0.67
CA VAL A 176 9.09 -4.03 -1.62
C VAL A 176 10.32 -3.58 -0.84
N ASP A 177 11.51 -3.98 -1.29
CA ASP A 177 12.81 -3.74 -0.64
C ASP A 177 12.79 -4.08 0.87
N LEU A 178 12.03 -5.11 1.23
CA LEU A 178 11.80 -5.53 2.60
C LEU A 178 11.71 -7.05 2.66
N VAL A 179 12.57 -7.66 3.48
CA VAL A 179 12.51 -9.08 3.81
C VAL A 179 11.76 -9.25 5.12
N LEU A 180 10.66 -9.99 5.11
CA LEU A 180 9.92 -10.30 6.33
C LEU A 180 10.63 -11.40 7.13
N PRO A 181 10.66 -11.32 8.47
CA PRO A 181 10.99 -12.46 9.31
C PRO A 181 10.00 -13.60 9.04
N THR A 182 10.46 -14.84 9.16
CA THR A 182 9.62 -16.02 8.95
C THR A 182 8.47 -16.05 9.95
N ARG A 183 7.24 -16.17 9.46
CA ARG A 183 6.03 -16.32 10.27
C ARG A 183 5.28 -17.56 9.84
N SER A 184 4.83 -18.38 10.79
CA SER A 184 4.13 -19.64 10.51
C SER A 184 2.77 -19.46 9.80
N TRP A 185 2.18 -18.26 9.92
CA TRP A 185 0.91 -17.90 9.30
C TRP A 185 1.07 -17.25 7.92
N LEU A 186 2.29 -17.06 7.42
CA LEU A 186 2.56 -16.49 6.10
C LEU A 186 3.17 -17.52 5.15
N SER A 187 2.60 -17.64 3.96
CA SER A 187 3.17 -18.39 2.86
C SER A 187 3.50 -17.44 1.69
N PRO A 188 4.69 -17.51 1.09
CA PRO A 188 5.01 -16.72 -0.09
C PRO A 188 4.15 -17.15 -1.28
N MET A 189 3.68 -16.18 -2.05
CA MET A 189 3.08 -16.44 -3.35
C MET A 189 4.18 -16.75 -4.38
N ALA A 190 3.86 -17.59 -5.36
CA ALA A 190 4.77 -17.85 -6.47
C ALA A 190 5.13 -16.53 -7.19
N SER A 191 6.36 -16.46 -7.71
CA SER A 191 6.90 -15.32 -8.48
C SER A 191 7.40 -14.10 -7.69
N ALA A 192 7.91 -14.30 -6.47
CA ALA A 192 8.70 -13.27 -5.80
C ALA A 192 9.97 -12.94 -6.62
N THR A 193 10.30 -11.65 -6.72
CA THR A 193 11.57 -11.16 -7.29
C THR A 193 12.53 -10.79 -6.17
N ALA A 194 13.76 -10.37 -6.51
CA ALA A 194 14.73 -9.91 -5.52
C ALA A 194 14.25 -8.68 -4.72
N GLU A 195 13.39 -7.85 -5.33
CA GLU A 195 12.93 -6.57 -4.77
C GLU A 195 11.48 -6.65 -4.25
N LEU A 196 10.67 -7.61 -4.73
CA LEU A 196 9.25 -7.72 -4.39
C LEU A 196 8.90 -9.14 -3.95
N ALA A 197 8.37 -9.26 -2.73
CA ALA A 197 7.76 -10.48 -2.22
C ALA A 197 6.29 -10.24 -1.89
N VAL A 198 5.42 -11.17 -2.27
CA VAL A 198 4.01 -11.16 -1.86
C VAL A 198 3.74 -12.41 -1.05
N TYR A 199 3.07 -12.25 0.08
CA TYR A 199 2.66 -13.32 0.98
C TYR A 199 1.15 -13.37 1.07
N HIS A 200 0.61 -14.55 1.34
CA HIS A 200 -0.77 -14.72 1.75
C HIS A 200 -0.82 -15.38 3.12
N SER A 201 -1.81 -15.01 3.93
CA SER A 201 -2.07 -15.69 5.18
C SER A 201 -2.52 -17.13 4.91
N VAL A 202 -1.95 -18.09 5.63
CA VAL A 202 -2.48 -19.46 5.69
C VAL A 202 -3.47 -19.57 6.84
N GLY A 203 -4.51 -20.38 6.66
CA GLY A 203 -5.56 -20.52 7.67
C GLY A 203 -4.97 -21.00 8.99
N LEU A 204 -5.12 -20.21 10.05
CA LEU A 204 -4.80 -20.62 11.44
C LEU A 204 -5.83 -21.63 12.01
N HIS A 205 -6.66 -22.21 11.13
CA HIS A 205 -7.77 -23.10 11.42
C HIS A 205 -7.50 -24.59 11.14
N GLU A 206 -6.23 -25.02 11.00
CA GLU A 206 -5.88 -26.44 10.86
C GLU A 206 -5.23 -27.08 12.09
N TYR A 207 -5.21 -26.39 13.23
CA TYR A 207 -4.89 -27.01 14.53
C TYR A 207 -6.09 -26.93 15.49
N GLY A 208 -7.18 -27.58 15.13
CA GLY A 208 -8.16 -28.10 16.10
C GLY A 208 -7.93 -29.61 16.23
N PRO A 209 -7.98 -30.21 17.43
CA PRO A 209 -7.82 -31.66 17.56
C PRO A 209 -8.86 -32.35 16.65
N ALA A 210 -8.41 -33.34 15.89
CA ALA A 210 -9.29 -34.20 15.12
C ALA A 210 -10.43 -34.66 16.04
N ARG A 211 -11.65 -34.30 15.68
CA ARG A 211 -12.81 -34.96 16.26
C ARG A 211 -12.83 -36.35 15.64
N ASP A 212 -12.45 -37.33 16.44
CA ASP A 212 -13.12 -38.63 16.61
C ASP A 212 -12.61 -39.27 17.91
#